data_AF-A0A6P6SN89-F1
#
_entry.id   AF-A0A6P6SN89-F1
#
_cell.length_a   1.000
_cell.length_b   1.000
_cell.length_c   1.000
_cell.angle_alpha   90.00
_cell.angle_beta   90.00
_cell.angle_gamma   90.00
#
_symmetry.space_group_name_H-M   'P 1'
#
loop_
_entity.id
_entity.type
_entity.pdbx_description
1 polymer ?
#
loop_
_entity_poly.entity_id
_entity_poly.type
_entity_poly.pdbx_seq_one_letter_code
_entity_poly.pdbx_strand_id
1 'polypeptide(L)'
;MNLLSTCKMLSPRAFRLMTVGAMLLLSGGVFITGSILASQFETSCTDFVQSFFVVYGAAAVLWSCFGLFFLLKNHPYWYFSYMVLQALLSLGLLATLIAFWTLVATTDHGLERWWMRRFLSEHGWTPVVQCLMSTHFCRHFPDVGGCCQMPFGCGTDKKLDPDCHRWAGTNEKLCYTCFSCRRAIAHRLRAHGRSLQPAFVILILLMLLVEVALIVEYLKRGALPSTDVPPRGHEPPVGAAEGVQEPPVGAVVRGQEPPDGH
;
A
#
# COMPACT_ATOMS: atom_id res chain seq x y z
N MET A 1 21.38 -3.11 26.09
CA MET A 1 20.28 -2.28 26.62
C MET A 1 19.05 -2.60 25.78
N ASN A 2 18.10 -3.33 26.38
CA ASN A 2 17.05 -4.03 25.65
C ASN A 2 15.85 -3.11 25.40
N LEU A 3 15.77 -2.51 24.20
CA LEU A 3 14.60 -1.77 23.71
C LEU A 3 13.29 -2.59 23.80
N LEU A 4 13.38 -3.93 23.85
CA LEU A 4 12.22 -4.81 24.06
C LEU A 4 11.62 -4.71 25.48
N SER A 5 12.39 -4.31 26.51
CA SER A 5 11.89 -4.32 27.89
C SER A 5 10.96 -3.14 28.20
N THR A 6 11.14 -2.01 27.53
CA THR A 6 10.30 -0.81 27.70
C THR A 6 8.96 -0.91 26.97
N CYS A 7 8.77 -1.90 26.09
CA CYS A 7 7.51 -2.08 25.36
C CYS A 7 6.39 -2.75 26.18
N LYS A 8 6.66 -3.25 27.39
CA LYS A 8 5.68 -3.98 28.21
C LYS A 8 4.51 -3.13 28.75
N MET A 9 4.59 -1.80 28.71
CA MET A 9 3.53 -0.92 29.24
C MET A 9 2.58 -0.34 28.18
N LEU A 10 2.76 -0.64 26.89
CA LEU A 10 1.82 -0.12 25.91
C LEU A 10 0.52 -0.91 25.94
N SER A 11 -0.59 -0.24 26.27
CA SER A 11 -1.90 -0.89 26.31
C SER A 11 -2.21 -1.53 24.95
N PRO A 12 -2.85 -2.71 24.90
CA PRO A 12 -3.23 -3.35 23.63
C PRO A 12 -4.13 -2.47 22.74
N ARG A 13 -4.78 -1.44 23.31
CA ARG A 13 -5.51 -0.43 22.53
C ARG A 13 -4.54 0.55 21.86
N ALA A 14 -3.56 1.07 22.61
CA ALA A 14 -2.54 1.97 22.08
C ALA A 14 -1.73 1.31 20.96
N PHE A 15 -1.36 0.04 21.12
CA PHE A 15 -0.63 -0.70 20.09
C PHE A 15 -1.43 -0.85 18.80
N ARG A 16 -2.71 -1.25 18.88
CA ARG A 16 -3.59 -1.34 17.69
C ARG A 16 -3.81 0.00 17.01
N LEU A 17 -3.94 1.09 17.78
CA LEU A 17 -4.05 2.44 17.25
C LEU A 17 -2.78 2.89 16.54
N MET A 18 -1.60 2.59 17.09
CA MET A 18 -0.34 2.91 16.43
C MET A 18 -0.17 2.16 15.11
N THR A 19 -0.58 0.89 15.02
CA THR A 19 -0.49 0.15 13.75
C THR A 19 -1.41 0.73 12.69
N VAL A 20 -2.69 0.96 13.02
CA VAL A 20 -3.66 1.54 12.07
C VAL A 20 -3.22 2.96 11.68
N GLY A 21 -2.72 3.74 12.64
CA GLY A 21 -2.16 5.07 12.39
C GLY A 21 -0.94 5.04 11.46
N ALA A 22 0.00 4.12 11.67
CA ALA A 22 1.17 3.98 10.79
C ALA A 22 0.76 3.60 9.36
N MET A 23 -0.19 2.68 9.21
CA MET A 23 -0.75 2.30 7.91
C MET A 23 -1.45 3.47 7.21
N LEU A 24 -2.19 4.28 7.97
CA LEU A 24 -2.86 5.47 7.45
C LEU A 24 -1.84 6.54 7.02
N LEU A 25 -0.75 6.71 7.76
CA LEU A 25 0.32 7.65 7.39
C LEU A 25 1.07 7.20 6.13
N LEU A 26 1.37 5.91 6.01
CA LEU A 26 2.03 5.35 4.83
C LEU A 26 1.13 5.44 3.59
N SER A 27 -0.14 5.05 3.71
CA SER A 27 -1.11 5.13 2.59
C SER A 27 -1.44 6.57 2.22
N GLY A 28 -1.61 7.45 3.21
CA GLY A 28 -1.79 8.89 3.00
C GLY A 28 -0.58 9.51 2.31
N GLY A 29 0.65 9.11 2.69
CA GLY A 29 1.87 9.55 2.02
C GLY A 29 1.89 9.16 0.54
N VAL A 30 1.59 7.90 0.21
CA VAL A 30 1.49 7.43 -1.19
C VAL A 30 0.43 8.20 -1.97
N PHE A 31 -0.74 8.45 -1.37
CA PHE A 31 -1.82 9.21 -1.99
C PHE A 31 -1.42 10.67 -2.26
N ILE A 32 -0.79 11.34 -1.29
CA ILE A 32 -0.32 12.72 -1.42
C ILE A 32 0.77 12.80 -2.48
N THR A 33 1.77 11.91 -2.44
CA THR A 33 2.82 11.86 -3.46
C THR A 33 2.22 11.63 -4.85
N GLY A 34 1.26 10.70 -4.99
CA GLY A 34 0.55 10.48 -6.24
C GLY A 34 -0.23 11.72 -6.72
N SER A 35 -0.83 12.47 -5.80
CA SER A 35 -1.60 13.69 -6.10
C SER A 35 -0.72 14.89 -6.43
N ILE A 36 0.46 15.03 -5.81
CA ILE A 36 1.45 16.06 -6.18
C ILE A 36 2.06 15.72 -7.53
N LEU A 37 2.36 14.44 -7.79
CA LEU A 37 2.82 14.00 -9.09
C LEU A 37 1.76 14.29 -10.16
N ALA A 38 0.48 14.09 -9.82
CA ALA A 38 -0.64 14.43 -10.70
C ALA A 38 -0.68 15.91 -11.09
N SER A 39 -0.41 16.82 -10.15
CA SER A 39 -0.49 18.25 -10.41
C SER A 39 0.74 18.82 -11.12
N GLN A 40 1.89 18.13 -11.07
CA GLN A 40 3.14 18.58 -11.67
C GLN A 40 3.26 18.22 -13.16
N PHE A 41 2.55 17.20 -13.62
CA PHE A 41 2.66 16.68 -14.98
C PHE A 41 1.32 16.77 -15.71
N GLU A 42 1.07 17.89 -16.40
CA GLU A 42 -0.12 18.11 -17.25
C GLU A 42 -0.17 17.22 -18.50
N THR A 43 0.83 16.35 -18.72
CA THR A 43 0.90 15.54 -19.93
C THR A 43 0.07 14.26 -19.77
N SER A 44 -0.74 13.92 -20.77
CA SER A 44 -1.52 12.66 -20.85
C SER A 44 -0.69 11.37 -20.67
N CYS A 45 0.64 11.48 -20.67
CA CYS A 45 1.54 10.39 -20.33
C CYS A 45 1.42 9.90 -18.89
N THR A 46 1.33 10.82 -17.94
CA THR A 46 1.37 10.48 -16.52
C THR A 46 0.04 9.93 -16.06
N ASP A 47 -1.06 10.23 -16.75
CA ASP A 47 -2.42 9.81 -16.39
C ASP A 47 -2.55 8.32 -16.09
N PHE A 48 -1.84 7.44 -16.83
CA PHE A 48 -1.89 6.00 -16.57
C PHE A 48 -1.24 5.63 -15.22
N VAL A 49 -0.02 6.12 -14.98
CA VAL A 49 0.75 5.81 -13.77
C VAL A 49 0.13 6.53 -12.57
N GLN A 50 -0.28 7.77 -12.77
CA GLN A 50 -0.97 8.62 -11.82
C GLN A 50 -2.31 8.01 -11.40
N SER A 51 -3.16 7.61 -12.35
CA SER A 51 -4.43 6.96 -12.02
C SER A 51 -4.20 5.71 -11.18
N PHE A 52 -3.16 4.93 -11.50
CA PHE A 52 -2.83 3.76 -10.69
C PHE A 52 -2.46 4.14 -9.24
N PHE A 53 -1.55 5.10 -9.03
CA PHE A 53 -1.14 5.51 -7.69
C PHE A 53 -2.26 6.20 -6.90
N VAL A 54 -3.07 7.03 -7.56
CA VAL A 54 -4.20 7.74 -6.93
C VAL A 54 -5.30 6.75 -6.54
N VAL A 55 -5.70 5.85 -7.44
CA VAL A 55 -6.73 4.84 -7.16
C VAL A 55 -6.26 3.89 -6.07
N TYR A 56 -5.02 3.42 -6.13
CA TYR A 56 -4.44 2.55 -5.12
C TYR A 56 -4.33 3.24 -3.75
N GLY A 57 -3.82 4.49 -3.74
CA GLY A 57 -3.71 5.30 -2.53
C GLY A 57 -5.06 5.55 -1.88
N ALA A 58 -6.07 5.93 -2.68
CA ALA A 58 -7.44 6.15 -2.20
C ALA A 58 -8.05 4.86 -1.63
N ALA A 59 -7.89 3.73 -2.32
CA ALA A 59 -8.34 2.43 -1.83
C ALA A 59 -7.67 2.05 -0.50
N ALA A 60 -6.36 2.29 -0.36
CA ALA A 60 -5.62 2.02 0.87
C ALA A 60 -6.06 2.91 2.04
N VAL A 61 -6.38 4.19 1.78
CA VAL A 61 -6.93 5.10 2.80
C VAL A 61 -8.31 4.64 3.24
N LEU A 62 -9.20 4.30 2.31
CA LEU A 62 -10.54 3.78 2.62
C LEU A 62 -10.43 2.48 3.45
N TRP A 63 -9.53 1.59 3.06
CA TRP A 63 -9.27 0.35 3.80
C TRP A 63 -8.79 0.61 5.22
N SER A 64 -7.89 1.58 5.40
CA SER A 64 -7.41 2.00 6.72
C SER A 64 -8.53 2.59 7.59
N CYS A 65 -9.45 3.35 6.98
CA CYS A 65 -10.65 3.87 7.66
C CYS A 65 -11.57 2.74 8.15
N PHE A 66 -11.74 1.66 7.39
CA PHE A 66 -12.48 0.48 7.86
C PHE A 66 -11.82 -0.16 9.08
N GLY A 67 -10.49 -0.30 9.08
CA GLY A 67 -9.74 -0.79 10.24
C GLY A 67 -9.96 0.07 11.49
N LEU A 68 -9.96 1.40 11.34
CA LEU A 68 -10.23 2.34 12.43
C LEU A 68 -11.69 2.23 12.92
N PHE A 69 -12.65 2.13 12.01
CA PHE A 69 -14.08 2.00 12.34
C PHE A 69 -14.35 0.76 13.21
N PHE A 70 -13.81 -0.41 12.83
CA PHE A 70 -13.98 -1.63 13.62
C PHE A 70 -13.31 -1.55 14.99
N LEU A 71 -12.18 -0.85 15.09
CA LEU A 71 -11.49 -0.60 16.35
C LEU A 71 -12.33 0.30 17.28
N LEU A 72 -12.93 1.36 16.76
CA LEU A 72 -13.78 2.29 17.52
C LEU A 72 -15.08 1.65 18.01
N LYS A 73 -15.70 0.77 17.22
CA LYS A 73 -16.92 0.05 17.60
C LYS A 73 -16.68 -1.12 18.58
N ASN A 74 -15.42 -1.38 18.96
CA ASN A 74 -15.04 -2.44 19.89
C ASN A 74 -15.59 -3.82 19.49
N HIS A 75 -15.64 -4.13 18.19
CA HIS A 75 -16.05 -5.42 17.68
C HIS A 75 -14.82 -6.30 17.37
N PRO A 76 -14.39 -7.19 18.30
CA PRO A 76 -13.11 -7.90 18.18
C PRO A 76 -13.07 -8.87 17.01
N TYR A 77 -14.18 -9.55 16.68
CA TYR A 77 -14.25 -10.53 15.59
C TYR A 77 -14.06 -9.88 14.21
N TRP A 78 -14.75 -8.76 13.96
CA TRP A 78 -14.63 -8.02 12.70
C TRP A 78 -13.23 -7.43 12.53
N TYR A 79 -12.64 -6.93 13.60
CA TYR A 79 -11.26 -6.46 13.58
C TYR A 79 -10.27 -7.59 13.29
N PHE A 80 -10.46 -8.78 13.88
CA PHE A 80 -9.62 -9.94 13.57
C PHE A 80 -9.76 -10.36 12.10
N SER A 81 -10.99 -10.43 11.58
CA SER A 81 -11.24 -10.72 10.16
C SER A 81 -10.57 -9.70 9.24
N TYR A 82 -10.58 -8.41 9.61
CA TYR A 82 -9.88 -7.35 8.89
C TYR A 82 -8.36 -7.59 8.86
N MET A 83 -7.75 -7.93 9.99
CA MET A 83 -6.30 -8.21 10.07
C MET A 83 -5.90 -9.41 9.21
N VAL A 84 -6.69 -10.49 9.21
CA VAL A 84 -6.45 -11.67 8.37
C VAL A 84 -6.58 -11.33 6.89
N LEU A 85 -7.64 -10.62 6.51
CA LEU A 85 -7.87 -10.21 5.13
C LEU A 85 -6.75 -9.30 4.62
N GLN A 86 -6.31 -8.35 5.45
CA GLN A 86 -5.17 -7.48 5.18
C GLN A 86 -3.90 -8.31 4.92
N ALA A 87 -3.58 -9.27 5.78
CA ALA A 87 -2.41 -10.13 5.60
C ALA A 87 -2.47 -10.96 4.30
N LEU A 88 -3.67 -11.44 3.91
CA LEU A 88 -3.86 -12.14 2.64
C LEU A 88 -3.67 -11.22 1.44
N LEU A 89 -4.14 -9.98 1.50
CA LEU A 89 -3.91 -8.97 0.46
C LEU A 89 -2.42 -8.63 0.34
N SER A 90 -1.72 -8.42 1.46
CA SER A 90 -0.27 -8.19 1.50
C SER A 90 0.49 -9.37 0.89
N LEU A 91 0.10 -10.61 1.20
CA LEU A 91 0.70 -11.82 0.62
C LEU A 91 0.45 -11.91 -0.90
N GLY A 92 -0.76 -11.58 -1.36
CA GLY A 92 -1.09 -11.51 -2.78
C GLY A 92 -0.27 -10.45 -3.52
N LEU A 93 -0.09 -9.27 -2.92
CA LEU A 93 0.76 -8.21 -3.47
C LEU A 93 2.23 -8.66 -3.54
N LEU A 94 2.74 -9.31 -2.50
CA LEU A 94 4.08 -9.86 -2.49
C LEU A 94 4.26 -10.92 -3.60
N ALA A 95 3.31 -11.84 -3.76
CA ALA A 95 3.35 -12.88 -4.78
C ALA A 95 3.33 -12.27 -6.20
N THR A 96 2.49 -11.27 -6.45
CA THR A 96 2.43 -10.58 -7.75
C THR A 96 3.70 -9.78 -8.04
N LEU A 97 4.32 -9.15 -7.03
CA LEU A 97 5.60 -8.47 -7.20
C LEU A 97 6.77 -9.42 -7.45
N ILE A 98 6.79 -10.58 -6.80
CA ILE A 98 7.78 -11.63 -7.06
C ILE A 98 7.57 -12.21 -8.46
N ALA A 99 6.32 -12.45 -8.87
CA ALA A 99 6.00 -12.88 -10.22
C ALA A 99 6.45 -11.84 -11.24
N PHE A 100 6.15 -10.55 -11.02
CA PHE A 100 6.64 -9.47 -11.88
C PHE A 100 8.17 -9.39 -11.89
N TRP A 101 8.83 -9.56 -10.73
CA TRP A 101 10.28 -9.56 -10.64
C TRP A 101 10.88 -10.69 -11.46
N THR A 102 10.40 -11.91 -11.29
CA THR A 102 10.88 -13.05 -12.05
C THR A 102 10.64 -12.86 -13.54
N LEU A 103 9.48 -12.30 -13.95
CA LEU A 103 9.21 -11.93 -15.35
C LEU A 103 10.20 -10.89 -15.91
N VAL A 104 10.67 -9.92 -15.09
CA VAL A 104 11.55 -8.82 -15.53
C VAL A 104 13.05 -9.13 -15.37
N ALA A 105 13.40 -9.89 -14.34
CA ALA A 105 14.77 -10.19 -13.95
C ALA A 105 15.30 -11.44 -14.65
N THR A 106 14.46 -12.42 -14.96
CA THR A 106 14.92 -13.61 -15.68
C THR A 106 15.41 -13.21 -17.06
N THR A 107 16.60 -13.66 -17.39
CA THR A 107 17.24 -13.47 -18.71
C THR A 107 16.83 -14.56 -19.69
N ASP A 108 15.78 -15.33 -19.39
CA ASP A 108 15.33 -16.38 -20.27
C ASP A 108 14.82 -15.76 -21.58
N HIS A 109 15.56 -16.04 -22.65
CA HIS A 109 15.29 -15.55 -24.00
C HIS A 109 13.89 -15.92 -24.51
N GLY A 110 13.26 -16.97 -23.96
CA GLY A 110 11.88 -17.33 -24.27
C GLY A 110 10.88 -16.35 -23.65
N LEU A 111 11.00 -16.11 -22.35
CA LEU A 111 10.09 -15.27 -21.57
C LEU A 111 10.22 -13.79 -21.95
N GLU A 112 11.46 -13.34 -22.21
CA GLU A 112 11.73 -12.00 -22.73
C GLU A 112 10.97 -11.74 -24.04
N ARG A 113 11.05 -12.68 -24.99
CA ARG A 113 10.35 -12.55 -26.29
C ARG A 113 8.84 -12.55 -26.12
N TRP A 114 8.31 -13.39 -25.24
CA TRP A 114 6.87 -13.43 -24.97
C TRP A 114 6.37 -12.12 -24.36
N TRP A 115 7.01 -11.63 -23.30
CA TRP A 115 6.63 -10.38 -22.65
C TRP A 115 6.79 -9.19 -23.59
N MET A 116 7.91 -9.14 -24.34
CA MET A 116 8.13 -8.12 -25.35
C MET A 116 6.98 -8.14 -26.36
N ARG A 117 6.61 -9.31 -26.91
CA ARG A 117 5.50 -9.40 -27.86
C ARG A 117 4.17 -8.90 -27.29
N ARG A 118 3.88 -9.16 -26.01
CA ARG A 118 2.64 -8.74 -25.36
C ARG A 118 2.63 -7.24 -25.05
N PHE A 119 3.72 -6.73 -24.48
CA PHE A 119 3.87 -5.34 -24.08
C PHE A 119 4.06 -4.40 -25.29
N LEU A 120 4.73 -4.90 -26.32
CA LEU A 120 4.93 -4.20 -27.61
C LEU A 120 3.74 -4.37 -28.56
N SER A 121 2.61 -4.91 -28.09
CA SER A 121 1.41 -4.98 -28.93
C SER A 121 1.00 -3.57 -29.35
N GLU A 122 0.60 -3.42 -30.60
CA GLU A 122 0.37 -2.13 -31.23
C GLU A 122 -0.66 -1.27 -30.47
N HIS A 123 -1.72 -1.90 -29.98
CA HIS A 123 -2.79 -1.25 -29.22
C HIS A 123 -2.33 -0.74 -27.85
N GLY A 124 -1.47 -1.48 -27.15
CA GLY A 124 -0.96 -1.08 -25.84
C GLY A 124 0.13 0.00 -25.91
N TRP A 125 0.81 0.11 -27.05
CA TRP A 125 1.93 1.03 -27.22
C TRP A 125 1.50 2.44 -27.63
N THR A 126 0.34 2.61 -28.27
CA THR A 126 -0.15 3.93 -28.75
C THR A 126 -0.17 5.01 -27.65
N PRO A 127 -0.69 4.76 -26.43
CA PRO A 127 -0.67 5.76 -25.35
C PRO A 127 0.76 6.13 -24.94
N VAL A 128 1.67 5.15 -24.93
CA VAL A 128 3.08 5.36 -24.62
C VAL A 128 3.77 6.22 -25.69
N VAL A 129 3.43 6.03 -26.97
CA VAL A 129 3.97 6.87 -28.04
C VAL A 129 3.51 8.31 -27.91
N GLN A 130 2.21 8.52 -27.68
CA GLN A 130 1.65 9.87 -27.48
C GLN A 130 2.33 10.58 -26.32
N CYS A 131 2.56 9.84 -25.22
CA CYS A 131 3.36 10.29 -24.09
C CYS A 131 4.79 10.72 -24.47
N LEU A 132 5.53 9.87 -25.18
CA LEU A 132 6.94 10.11 -25.49
C LEU A 132 7.11 11.32 -26.42
N MET A 133 6.14 11.51 -27.33
CA MET A 133 6.07 12.68 -28.20
C MET A 133 5.79 13.96 -27.40
N SER A 134 4.84 13.93 -26.45
CA SER A 134 4.48 15.13 -25.68
C SER A 134 5.56 15.57 -24.69
N THR A 135 6.33 14.64 -24.14
CA THR A 135 7.33 14.91 -23.09
C THR A 135 8.69 15.37 -23.61
N HIS A 136 8.84 15.54 -24.94
CA HIS A 136 10.14 15.77 -25.58
C HIS A 136 11.21 14.77 -25.07
N PHE A 137 10.86 13.49 -25.03
CA PHE A 137 11.65 12.42 -24.41
C PHE A 137 13.15 12.46 -24.79
N CYS A 138 13.46 12.68 -26.07
CA CYS A 138 14.84 12.73 -26.57
C CYS A 138 15.68 13.90 -26.04
N ARG A 139 15.06 14.94 -25.49
CA ARG A 139 15.78 16.03 -24.82
C ARG A 139 16.36 15.57 -23.48
N HIS A 140 15.64 14.71 -22.78
CA HIS A 140 16.04 14.18 -21.47
C HIS A 140 16.88 12.90 -21.59
N PHE A 141 16.63 12.09 -22.63
CA PHE A 141 17.30 10.82 -22.87
C PHE A 141 17.87 10.74 -24.30
N PRO A 142 18.91 11.53 -24.61
CA PRO A 142 19.47 11.61 -25.97
C PRO A 142 20.21 10.33 -26.39
N ASP A 143 20.48 9.42 -25.46
CA ASP A 143 21.27 8.20 -25.62
C ASP A 143 20.41 6.93 -25.85
N VAL A 144 19.12 7.10 -26.17
CA VAL A 144 18.22 5.98 -26.45
C VAL A 144 18.29 5.57 -27.92
N GLY A 145 19.02 4.49 -28.18
CA GLY A 145 19.14 3.86 -29.50
C GLY A 145 17.78 3.49 -30.11
N GLY A 146 17.61 3.74 -31.41
CA GLY A 146 16.39 3.43 -32.14
C GLY A 146 15.26 4.46 -31.99
N CYS A 147 15.24 5.24 -30.91
CA CYS A 147 14.33 6.38 -30.74
C CYS A 147 15.03 7.69 -31.12
N CYS A 148 16.04 8.08 -30.34
CA CYS A 148 16.72 9.36 -30.41
C CYS A 148 18.06 9.26 -31.14
N GLN A 149 18.69 8.09 -31.08
CA GLN A 149 19.86 7.75 -31.87
C GLN A 149 19.49 6.77 -32.98
N MET A 150 20.31 6.75 -34.02
CA MET A 150 20.17 5.80 -35.12
C MET A 150 20.17 4.36 -34.58
N PRO A 151 19.30 3.47 -35.08
CA PRO A 151 19.31 2.07 -34.67
C PRO A 151 20.66 1.39 -34.97
N PHE A 152 21.01 0.40 -34.17
CA PHE A 152 22.29 -0.30 -34.30
C PHE A 152 22.37 -1.03 -35.65
N GLY A 153 23.48 -0.85 -36.38
CA GLY A 153 23.70 -1.51 -37.67
C GLY A 153 23.10 -0.78 -38.88
N CYS A 154 22.40 0.34 -38.70
CA CYS A 154 22.10 1.23 -39.81
C CYS A 154 23.38 2.00 -40.22
N GLY A 155 23.57 2.26 -41.52
CA GLY A 155 24.67 3.10 -42.05
C GLY A 155 25.94 2.36 -42.48
N THR A 156 26.06 1.06 -42.19
CA THR A 156 27.05 0.18 -42.84
C THR A 156 26.33 -0.69 -43.87
N ASP A 157 27.00 -1.16 -44.93
CA ASP A 157 26.41 -1.96 -46.03
C ASP A 157 25.73 -3.28 -45.59
N LYS A 158 25.69 -3.55 -44.28
CA LYS A 158 24.98 -4.66 -43.66
C LYS A 158 23.73 -4.12 -42.95
N LYS A 159 22.62 -4.00 -43.69
CA LYS A 159 21.29 -3.73 -43.09
C LYS A 159 20.87 -4.93 -42.23
N LEU A 160 21.24 -4.91 -40.94
CA LEU A 160 20.88 -5.95 -39.98
C LEU A 160 19.55 -5.67 -39.27
N ASP A 161 19.16 -4.40 -39.17
CA ASP A 161 17.94 -3.98 -38.46
C ASP A 161 16.81 -3.64 -39.46
N PRO A 162 15.62 -4.26 -39.35
CA PRO A 162 14.50 -3.97 -40.22
C PRO A 162 14.04 -2.52 -40.08
N ASP A 163 14.29 -1.81 -38.98
CA ASP A 163 13.80 -0.44 -38.79
C ASP A 163 14.67 0.64 -39.47
N CYS A 164 15.81 0.28 -40.07
CA CYS A 164 16.72 1.25 -40.71
C CYS A 164 16.08 2.06 -41.84
N HIS A 165 15.05 1.54 -42.51
CA HIS A 165 14.36 2.26 -43.58
C HIS A 165 13.27 3.21 -43.06
N ARG A 166 12.84 3.04 -41.80
CA ARG A 166 11.80 3.86 -41.16
C ARG A 166 12.40 5.01 -40.38
N TRP A 167 13.63 4.87 -39.92
CA TRP A 167 14.36 5.92 -39.24
C TRP A 167 14.89 6.94 -40.27
N ALA A 168 14.48 8.20 -40.14
CA ALA A 168 14.82 9.25 -41.13
C ALA A 168 15.75 10.35 -40.59
N GLY A 169 16.28 10.21 -39.37
CA GLY A 169 17.28 11.12 -38.79
C GLY A 169 16.88 12.58 -38.60
N THR A 170 15.67 12.96 -38.97
CA THR A 170 15.13 14.31 -38.74
C THR A 170 14.29 14.32 -37.46
N ASN A 171 14.36 15.43 -36.72
CA ASN A 171 13.58 15.63 -35.49
C ASN A 171 12.06 15.47 -35.70
N GLU A 172 11.60 15.66 -36.93
CA GLU A 172 10.19 15.53 -37.33
C GLU A 172 9.76 14.08 -37.61
N LYS A 173 10.71 13.14 -37.78
CA LYS A 173 10.46 11.73 -38.08
C LYS A 173 11.15 10.80 -37.06
N LEU A 174 10.97 11.10 -35.78
CA LEU A 174 11.30 10.19 -34.69
C LEU A 174 10.42 8.94 -34.79
N CYS A 175 11.02 7.76 -34.87
CA CYS A 175 10.29 6.51 -35.04
C CYS A 175 9.94 5.87 -33.68
N TYR A 176 9.08 6.52 -32.90
CA TYR A 176 8.58 5.97 -31.63
C TYR A 176 7.79 4.66 -31.80
N THR A 177 7.33 4.38 -33.03
CA THR A 177 6.65 3.15 -33.40
C THR A 177 7.59 2.02 -33.82
N CYS A 178 8.86 2.32 -34.14
CA CYS A 178 9.87 1.32 -34.55
C CYS A 178 10.17 0.33 -33.42
N PHE A 179 10.32 -0.94 -33.76
CA PHE A 179 10.60 -2.01 -32.82
C PHE A 179 11.88 -1.78 -32.03
N SER A 180 12.92 -1.23 -32.66
CA SER A 180 14.19 -0.88 -32.01
C SER A 180 14.02 0.22 -30.96
N CYS A 181 13.18 1.22 -31.21
CA CYS A 181 12.84 2.23 -30.19
C CYS A 181 12.11 1.58 -29.01
N ARG A 182 11.06 0.79 -29.28
CA ARG A 182 10.28 0.17 -28.21
C ARG A 182 11.14 -0.78 -27.36
N ARG A 183 12.05 -1.52 -28.00
CA ARG A 183 13.02 -2.40 -27.32
C ARG A 183 13.98 -1.61 -26.43
N ALA A 184 14.50 -0.49 -26.91
CA ALA A 184 15.40 0.34 -26.11
C ALA A 184 14.71 0.94 -24.88
N ILE A 185 13.46 1.40 -25.03
CA ILE A 185 12.67 1.92 -23.92
C ILE A 185 12.35 0.80 -22.92
N ALA A 186 11.90 -0.36 -23.40
CA ALA A 186 11.64 -1.52 -22.55
C ALA A 186 12.89 -1.93 -21.76
N HIS A 187 14.07 -1.92 -22.40
CA HIS A 187 15.34 -2.22 -21.74
C HIS A 187 15.66 -1.22 -20.61
N ARG A 188 15.50 0.09 -20.85
CA ARG A 188 15.72 1.11 -19.80
C ARG A 188 14.71 1.00 -18.67
N LEU A 189 13.45 0.72 -18.99
CA LEU A 189 12.41 0.53 -17.98
C LEU A 189 12.72 -0.69 -17.09
N ARG A 190 13.22 -1.78 -17.67
CA ARG A 190 13.72 -2.93 -16.89
C ARG A 190 14.91 -2.57 -16.03
N ALA A 191 15.87 -1.81 -16.55
CA ALA A 191 17.05 -1.40 -15.79
C ALA A 191 16.66 -0.56 -14.56
N HIS A 192 15.76 0.41 -14.74
CA HIS A 192 15.24 1.21 -13.62
C HIS A 192 14.35 0.38 -12.68
N GLY A 193 13.50 -0.49 -13.22
CA GLY A 193 12.66 -1.38 -12.44
C GLY A 193 13.47 -2.30 -11.52
N ARG A 194 14.57 -2.88 -12.01
CA ARG A 194 15.47 -3.72 -11.21
C ARG A 194 16.11 -2.98 -10.04
N SER A 195 16.32 -1.66 -10.15
CA SER A 195 16.91 -0.86 -9.07
C SER A 195 15.91 -0.59 -7.95
N LEU A 196 14.65 -0.26 -8.28
CA LEU A 196 13.63 0.12 -7.30
C LEU A 196 12.90 -1.08 -6.69
N GLN A 197 12.77 -2.17 -7.44
CA GLN A 197 11.97 -3.32 -7.04
C GLN A 197 12.43 -4.03 -5.73
N PRO A 198 13.73 -4.21 -5.44
CA PRO A 198 14.17 -4.81 -4.18
C PRO A 198 13.67 -4.03 -2.95
N ALA A 199 13.66 -2.70 -3.01
CA ALA A 199 13.19 -1.86 -1.91
C ALA A 199 11.70 -2.09 -1.62
N PHE A 200 10.86 -2.18 -2.65
CA PHE A 200 9.43 -2.48 -2.49
C PHE A 200 9.18 -3.88 -1.93
N VAL A 201 9.93 -4.88 -2.40
CA VAL A 201 9.82 -6.26 -1.88
C VAL A 201 10.20 -6.31 -0.39
N ILE A 202 11.30 -5.67 0.00
CA ILE A 202 11.74 -5.60 1.40
C ILE A 202 10.69 -4.89 2.26
N LEU A 203 10.16 -3.75 1.80
CA LEU A 203 9.14 -2.99 2.52
C LEU A 203 7.88 -3.84 2.77
N ILE A 204 7.35 -4.51 1.74
CA ILE A 204 6.15 -5.35 1.86
C ILE A 204 6.42 -6.57 2.74
N LEU A 205 7.61 -7.15 2.66
CA LEU A 205 8.00 -8.26 3.52
C LEU A 205 8.03 -7.84 5.01
N LEU A 206 8.61 -6.67 5.32
CA LEU A 206 8.61 -6.13 6.69
C LEU A 206 7.19 -5.87 7.19
N MET A 207 6.32 -5.31 6.34
CA MET A 207 4.91 -5.08 6.66
C MET A 207 4.18 -6.39 6.95
N LEU A 208 4.37 -7.42 6.13
CA LEU A 208 3.80 -8.74 6.34
C LEU A 208 4.28 -9.38 7.65
N LEU A 209 5.57 -9.27 7.97
CA LEU A 209 6.12 -9.78 9.23
C LEU A 209 5.49 -9.09 10.45
N VAL A 210 5.29 -7.77 10.39
CA VAL A 210 4.58 -7.02 11.42
C VAL A 210 3.13 -7.50 11.52
N GLU A 211 2.41 -7.61 10.40
CA GLU A 211 1.02 -8.10 10.38
C GLU A 211 0.88 -9.50 10.99
N VAL A 212 1.76 -10.44 10.64
CA VAL A 212 1.79 -11.79 11.20
C VAL A 212 2.09 -11.77 12.70
N ALA A 213 3.08 -10.98 13.14
CA ALA A 213 3.40 -10.84 14.56
C ALA A 213 2.19 -10.31 15.37
N LEU A 214 1.43 -9.37 14.80
CA LEU A 214 0.20 -8.85 15.41
C LEU A 214 -0.89 -9.91 15.52
N ILE A 215 -1.09 -10.70 14.46
CA ILE A 215 -2.06 -11.80 14.45
C ILE A 215 -1.67 -12.84 15.51
N VAL A 216 -0.40 -13.21 15.61
CA VAL A 216 0.10 -14.18 16.60
C VAL A 216 -0.10 -13.64 18.02
N GLU A 217 0.24 -12.39 18.30
CA GLU A 217 0.00 -11.75 19.60
C GLU A 217 -1.49 -11.68 19.94
N TYR A 218 -2.34 -11.39 18.96
CA TYR A 218 -3.79 -11.39 19.14
C TYR A 218 -4.31 -12.79 19.50
N LEU A 219 -3.89 -13.82 18.76
CA LEU A 219 -4.27 -15.21 19.02
C LEU A 219 -3.79 -15.68 20.41
N LYS A 220 -2.56 -15.31 20.80
CA LYS A 220 -2.01 -15.64 22.12
C LYS A 220 -2.82 -15.04 23.27
N ARG A 221 -3.36 -13.83 23.08
CA ARG A 221 -4.20 -13.16 24.09
C ARG A 221 -5.64 -13.66 24.07
N GLY A 222 -6.19 -13.99 22.90
CA GLY A 222 -7.55 -14.53 22.77
C GLY A 222 -7.68 -16.00 23.20
N ALA A 223 -6.59 -16.77 23.13
CA ALA A 223 -6.55 -18.17 23.56
C ALA A 223 -6.42 -18.35 25.08
N LEU A 224 -6.23 -17.27 25.84
CA LEU A 224 -6.35 -17.30 27.30
C LEU A 224 -7.84 -17.09 27.63
N PRO A 225 -8.61 -18.15 27.94
CA PRO A 225 -9.94 -17.95 28.49
C PRO A 225 -9.79 -17.05 29.70
N SER A 226 -10.62 -16.01 29.77
CA SER A 226 -10.67 -15.09 30.91
C SER A 226 -11.12 -15.91 32.13
N THR A 227 -10.18 -16.59 32.79
CA THR A 227 -10.39 -17.30 34.05
C THR A 227 -10.42 -16.34 35.24
N ASP A 228 -10.61 -15.04 34.97
CA ASP A 228 -11.22 -14.12 35.93
C ASP A 228 -12.71 -14.47 36.09
N VAL A 229 -13.00 -15.72 36.46
CA VAL A 229 -14.12 -15.98 37.36
C VAL A 229 -13.65 -15.32 38.65
N PRO A 230 -14.19 -14.16 39.05
CA PRO A 230 -13.85 -13.59 40.34
C PRO A 230 -14.02 -14.73 41.36
N PRO A 231 -13.05 -14.99 42.25
CA PRO A 231 -13.21 -16.01 43.26
C PRO A 231 -14.56 -15.73 43.90
N ARG A 232 -15.50 -16.68 43.79
CA ARG A 232 -16.80 -16.59 44.47
C ARG A 232 -16.47 -16.17 45.88
N GLY A 233 -16.75 -14.91 46.20
CA GLY A 233 -16.64 -14.42 47.55
C GLY A 233 -17.36 -15.45 48.41
N HIS A 234 -16.70 -15.89 49.48
CA HIS A 234 -17.38 -16.60 50.54
C HIS A 234 -18.68 -15.84 50.82
N GLU A 235 -19.79 -16.46 50.43
CA GLU A 235 -21.12 -16.07 50.87
C GLU A 235 -21.04 -16.16 52.40
N PRO A 236 -21.09 -15.05 53.14
CA PRO A 236 -21.16 -15.14 54.58
C PRO A 236 -22.44 -15.94 54.91
N PRO A 237 -22.40 -16.84 55.90
CA PRO A 237 -23.54 -17.66 56.24
C PRO A 237 -24.74 -16.76 56.54
N VAL A 238 -25.79 -16.93 55.73
CA VAL A 238 -27.12 -16.39 55.97
C VAL A 238 -27.62 -17.01 57.27
N GLY A 239 -27.40 -16.32 58.38
CA GLY A 239 -27.68 -16.86 59.71
C GLY A 239 -27.34 -15.90 60.85
N ALA A 240 -27.83 -14.67 60.81
CA ALA A 240 -28.00 -13.84 62.00
C ALA A 240 -29.06 -12.77 61.73
N ALA A 241 -30.32 -13.17 61.87
CA ALA A 241 -31.41 -12.24 62.07
C ALA A 241 -31.27 -11.66 63.48
N GLU A 242 -30.90 -10.38 63.60
CA GLU A 242 -31.03 -9.66 64.87
C GLU A 242 -31.39 -8.19 64.62
N GLY A 243 -32.56 -7.80 65.14
CA GLY A 243 -32.84 -6.44 65.60
C GLY A 243 -33.11 -5.37 64.55
N VAL A 244 -34.31 -5.36 63.98
CA VAL A 244 -34.93 -4.13 63.50
C VAL A 244 -35.22 -3.24 64.71
N GLN A 245 -34.48 -2.14 64.86
CA GLN A 245 -34.79 -1.08 65.81
C GLN A 245 -35.08 0.20 65.01
N GLU A 246 -36.35 0.60 64.99
CA GLU A 246 -36.84 1.86 64.43
C GLU A 246 -36.13 3.07 65.06
N PRO A 247 -35.64 4.03 64.26
CA PRO A 247 -35.40 5.38 64.73
C PRO A 247 -36.64 6.28 64.52
N PRO A 248 -36.85 7.26 65.41
CA PRO A 248 -38.08 8.00 65.54
C PRO A 248 -38.25 9.11 64.48
N VAL A 249 -39.52 9.36 64.23
CA VAL A 249 -40.11 10.49 63.50
C VAL A 249 -39.60 11.85 63.99
N GLY A 250 -39.18 12.70 63.06
CA GLY A 250 -38.97 14.15 63.22
C GLY A 250 -37.75 14.62 62.41
N ALA A 251 -37.75 15.71 61.66
CA ALA A 251 -38.70 16.79 61.51
C ALA A 251 -38.48 17.50 60.16
N VAL A 252 -39.54 18.15 59.72
CA VAL A 252 -39.68 19.09 58.60
C VAL A 252 -38.59 20.18 58.60
N VAL A 253 -37.97 20.44 57.44
CA VAL A 253 -37.50 21.80 57.07
C VAL A 253 -37.79 22.08 55.59
N ARG A 254 -38.32 23.29 55.38
CA ARG A 254 -38.83 23.91 54.15
C ARG A 254 -37.75 24.16 53.08
N GLY A 255 -38.14 23.89 51.84
CA GLY A 255 -38.16 24.78 50.67
C GLY A 255 -37.01 25.76 50.38
N GLN A 256 -36.50 25.72 49.15
CA GLN A 256 -36.25 26.94 48.36
C GLN A 256 -36.16 26.65 46.84
N GLU A 257 -36.81 27.53 46.09
CA GLU A 257 -36.98 27.61 44.62
C GLU A 257 -35.68 27.84 43.83
N PRO A 258 -35.72 27.69 42.48
CA PRO A 258 -34.59 27.87 41.58
C PRO A 258 -34.46 29.33 41.09
N PRO A 259 -33.35 29.68 40.42
CA PRO A 259 -33.42 30.72 39.41
C PRO A 259 -33.00 30.20 38.03
N ASP A 260 -33.84 30.56 37.06
CA ASP A 260 -33.56 30.62 35.64
C ASP A 260 -32.28 31.43 35.35
N GLY A 261 -31.51 30.96 34.36
CA GLY A 261 -30.35 31.65 33.82
C GLY A 261 -30.38 31.60 32.29
N HIS A 262 -30.50 32.80 31.72
CA HIS A 262 -30.56 33.22 30.30
C HIS A 262 -29.85 32.38 29.24
#